data_AF-A7S196-F1
#
_entry.id   AF-A7S196-F1
#
_cell.length_a   1.000
_cell.length_b   1.000
_cell.length_c   1.000
_cell.angle_alpha   90.00
_cell.angle_beta   90.00
_cell.angle_gamma   90.00
#
_symmetry.space_group_name_H-M   'P 1'
#
loop_
_entity.id
_entity.type
_entity.pdbx_description
1 polymer ?
#
loop_
_entity_poly.entity_id
_entity_poly.type
_entity_poly.pdbx_seq_one_letter_code
_entity_poly.pdbx_strand_id
1 'polypeptide(L)'
;RQATFLLYNSARLSKLFQKFEDGVTLGLYPSLPSIDQVDFSLLRDEEEWTLLLRYVLMYPSAVSDAIQPLTSNPQHGSTLTLHTNRICCFLLSLSHEFSSYYGRVHILVEPRPHLFPLMFARLYLIRAIQQVQYRIGLHDI
;
A
#
# COMPACT_ATOMS: atom_id res chain seq x y z
N ARG A 1 16.72 11.99 -1.38
CA ARG A 1 15.48 12.54 -1.99
C ARG A 1 14.41 11.45 -2.16
N GLN A 2 14.68 10.35 -2.87
CA GLN A 2 13.70 9.26 -3.04
C GLN A 2 13.35 8.53 -1.72
N ALA A 3 14.33 8.20 -0.88
CA ALA A 3 14.08 7.59 0.43
C ALA A 3 13.21 8.48 1.35
N THR A 4 13.50 9.79 1.39
CA THR A 4 12.69 10.78 2.13
C THR A 4 11.24 10.82 1.64
N PHE A 5 11.01 10.68 0.33
CA PHE A 5 9.67 10.63 -0.24
C PHE A 5 8.91 9.36 0.17
N LEU A 6 9.59 8.20 0.15
CA LEU A 6 9.01 6.94 0.65
C LEU A 6 8.59 7.06 2.12
N LEU A 7 9.49 7.59 2.97
CA LEU A 7 9.22 7.80 4.39
C LEU A 7 8.06 8.78 4.62
N TYR A 8 7.99 9.85 3.84
CA TYR A 8 6.88 10.81 3.91
C TYR A 8 5.53 10.15 3.55
N ASN A 9 5.48 9.34 2.49
CA ASN A 9 4.26 8.62 2.13
C ASN A 9 3.88 7.57 3.19
N SER A 10 4.84 6.88 3.79
CA SER A 10 4.60 5.97 4.91
C SER A 10 4.03 6.72 6.13
N ALA A 11 4.60 7.87 6.50
CA ALA A 11 4.09 8.70 7.58
C ALA A 11 2.66 9.21 7.30
N ARG A 12 2.35 9.57 6.05
CA ARG A 12 0.99 9.93 5.62
C ARG A 12 0.00 8.78 5.81
N LEU A 13 0.36 7.56 5.42
CA LEU A 13 -0.47 6.36 5.60
C LEU A 13 -0.76 6.12 7.08
N SER A 14 0.29 6.15 7.91
CA SER A 14 0.13 6.00 9.36
C SER A 14 -0.75 7.09 9.96
N LYS A 15 -0.61 8.35 9.49
CA LYS A 15 -1.44 9.45 9.97
C LYS A 15 -2.90 9.35 9.51
N LEU A 16 -3.16 8.82 8.32
CA LEU A 16 -4.51 8.54 7.83
C LEU A 16 -5.22 7.56 8.77
N PHE A 17 -4.58 6.43 9.07
CA PHE A 17 -5.17 5.43 9.97
C PHE A 17 -5.32 5.97 11.38
N GLN A 18 -4.35 6.73 11.90
CA GLN A 18 -4.50 7.39 13.19
C GLN A 18 -5.74 8.30 13.22
N LYS A 19 -5.93 9.15 12.19
CA LYS A 19 -7.10 10.01 12.08
C LYS A 19 -8.42 9.23 12.01
N PHE A 20 -8.42 8.08 11.35
CA PHE A 20 -9.58 7.19 11.32
C PHE A 20 -9.91 6.67 12.73
N GLU A 21 -8.92 6.09 13.43
CA GLU A 21 -9.10 5.55 14.78
C GLU A 21 -9.52 6.64 15.79
N ASP A 22 -8.93 7.83 15.70
CA ASP A 22 -9.34 9.00 16.49
C ASP A 22 -10.81 9.36 16.20
N GLY A 23 -11.21 9.35 14.91
CA GLY A 23 -12.59 9.62 14.49
C GLY A 23 -13.58 8.55 14.97
N VAL A 24 -13.17 7.27 15.01
CA VAL A 24 -13.97 6.19 15.61
C VAL A 24 -14.15 6.42 17.10
N THR A 25 -13.07 6.76 17.80
CA THR A 25 -13.08 7.04 19.25
C THR A 25 -13.98 8.22 19.60
N LEU A 26 -14.02 9.24 18.74
CA LEU A 26 -14.89 10.41 18.88
C LEU A 26 -16.34 10.18 18.40
N GLY A 27 -16.67 8.99 17.89
CA GLY A 27 -17.99 8.66 17.37
C GLY A 27 -18.34 9.30 16.01
N LEU A 28 -17.35 9.84 15.29
CA LEU A 28 -17.53 10.41 13.95
C LEU A 28 -17.66 9.34 12.87
N TYR A 29 -16.96 8.22 13.02
CA TYR A 29 -16.98 7.09 12.10
C TYR A 29 -17.36 5.80 12.84
N PRO A 30 -17.99 4.83 12.16
CA PRO A 30 -18.09 3.48 12.68
C PRO A 30 -16.71 2.82 12.68
N SER A 31 -16.50 1.85 13.58
CA SER A 31 -15.35 0.96 13.51
C SER A 31 -15.26 0.29 12.14
N LEU A 32 -14.04 0.00 11.69
CA LEU A 32 -13.85 -0.70 10.43
C LEU A 32 -14.54 -2.07 10.50
N PRO A 33 -15.48 -2.38 9.58
CA PRO A 33 -16.16 -3.66 9.56
C PRO A 33 -15.18 -4.78 9.19
N SER A 34 -15.56 -6.05 9.38
CA SER A 34 -14.73 -7.16 8.94
C SER A 34 -14.62 -7.19 7.41
N ILE A 35 -13.54 -7.78 6.89
CA ILE A 35 -13.23 -7.72 5.45
C ILE A 35 -14.31 -8.39 4.58
N ASP A 36 -14.98 -9.41 5.11
CA ASP A 36 -16.09 -10.12 4.48
C ASP A 36 -17.37 -9.27 4.36
N GLN A 37 -17.46 -8.19 5.14
CA GLN A 37 -18.60 -7.26 5.13
C GLN A 37 -18.35 -6.03 4.25
N VAL A 38 -17.16 -5.92 3.64
CA VAL A 38 -16.80 -4.78 2.79
C VAL A 38 -17.12 -5.07 1.34
N ASP A 39 -17.88 -4.17 0.73
CA ASP A 39 -18.17 -4.20 -0.70
C ASP A 39 -17.05 -3.55 -1.51
N PHE A 40 -16.13 -4.38 -2.02
CA PHE A 40 -15.04 -3.93 -2.90
C PHE A 40 -15.50 -3.55 -4.32
N SER A 41 -16.74 -3.88 -4.73
CA SER A 41 -17.28 -3.45 -6.04
C SER A 41 -17.49 -1.94 -6.14
N LEU A 42 -17.41 -1.23 -5.01
CA LEU A 42 -17.47 0.22 -4.92
C LEU A 42 -16.17 0.90 -5.39
N LEU A 43 -15.05 0.17 -5.48
CA LEU A 43 -13.80 0.68 -6.07
C LEU A 43 -13.98 0.74 -7.60
N ARG A 44 -14.08 1.95 -8.14
CA ARG A 44 -14.41 2.20 -9.55
C ARG A 44 -13.38 3.04 -10.27
N ASP A 45 -12.44 3.65 -9.55
CA ASP A 45 -11.37 4.43 -10.16
C ASP A 45 -10.31 3.47 -10.74
N GLU A 46 -9.88 3.72 -11.98
CA GLU A 46 -8.83 2.93 -12.64
C GLU A 46 -7.52 2.94 -11.83
N GLU A 47 -7.24 4.01 -11.09
CA GLU A 47 -6.09 4.05 -10.20
C GLU A 47 -6.25 3.11 -8.99
N GLU A 48 -7.47 2.95 -8.44
CA GLU A 48 -7.73 2.00 -7.35
C GLU A 48 -7.43 0.57 -7.82
N TRP A 49 -7.87 0.23 -9.03
CA TRP A 49 -7.59 -1.06 -9.66
C TRP A 49 -6.11 -1.24 -9.98
N THR A 50 -5.44 -0.20 -10.45
CA THR A 50 -3.99 -0.22 -10.71
C THR A 50 -3.22 -0.48 -9.41
N LEU A 51 -3.56 0.22 -8.34
CA LEU A 51 -2.96 0.03 -7.02
C LEU A 51 -3.14 -1.40 -6.50
N LEU A 52 -4.37 -1.93 -6.62
CA LEU A 52 -4.69 -3.29 -6.20
C LEU A 52 -3.95 -4.35 -7.04
N LEU A 53 -4.14 -4.33 -8.36
CA LEU A 53 -3.66 -5.39 -9.23
C LEU A 53 -2.14 -5.34 -9.38
N ARG A 54 -1.56 -4.16 -9.63
CA ARG A 54 -0.13 -4.03 -9.95
C ARG A 54 0.76 -4.08 -8.72
N TYR A 55 0.30 -3.61 -7.57
CA TYR A 55 1.18 -3.44 -6.42
C TYR A 55 0.78 -4.28 -5.21
N VAL A 56 -0.50 -4.55 -4.99
CA VAL A 56 -0.93 -5.44 -3.91
C VAL A 56 -0.88 -6.90 -4.38
N LEU A 57 -1.49 -7.26 -5.50
CA LEU A 57 -1.53 -8.66 -5.93
C LEU A 57 -0.19 -9.16 -6.50
N MET A 58 0.54 -8.32 -7.23
CA MET A 58 1.80 -8.71 -7.87
C MET A 58 3.03 -8.56 -6.96
N TYR A 59 2.87 -8.06 -5.73
CA TYR A 59 3.99 -7.92 -4.79
C TYR A 59 4.77 -9.23 -4.57
N PRO A 60 4.13 -10.40 -4.38
CA PRO A 60 4.87 -11.64 -4.09
C PRO A 60 5.77 -12.04 -5.27
N SER A 61 5.27 -11.89 -6.49
CA SER A 61 6.03 -12.15 -7.71
C SER A 61 7.18 -11.15 -7.87
N ALA A 62 6.94 -9.86 -7.62
CA ALA A 62 8.00 -8.85 -7.67
C ALA A 62 9.14 -9.12 -6.67
N VAL A 63 8.81 -9.62 -5.48
CA VAL A 63 9.81 -10.04 -4.48
C VAL A 63 10.51 -11.32 -4.93
N SER A 64 9.77 -12.33 -5.39
CA SER A 64 10.30 -13.60 -5.92
C SER A 64 11.34 -13.36 -7.02
N ASP A 65 11.02 -12.53 -8.01
CA ASP A 65 11.91 -12.20 -9.13
C ASP A 65 13.19 -11.49 -8.66
N ALA A 66 13.11 -10.70 -7.59
CA ALA A 66 14.27 -10.00 -7.04
C ALA A 66 15.22 -10.93 -6.26
N ILE A 67 14.69 -12.00 -5.65
CA ILE A 67 15.46 -13.00 -4.90
C ILE A 67 15.84 -14.23 -5.74
N GLN A 68 15.29 -14.38 -6.96
CA GLN A 68 15.62 -15.47 -7.87
C GLN A 68 17.13 -15.69 -8.10
N PRO A 69 17.98 -14.64 -8.20
CA PRO A 69 19.43 -14.83 -8.30
C PRO A 69 20.09 -15.46 -7.07
N LEU A 70 19.43 -15.42 -5.90
CA LEU A 70 19.93 -16.03 -4.66
C LEU A 70 19.60 -17.52 -4.55
N THR A 71 18.50 -17.94 -5.17
CA THR A 71 17.99 -19.33 -5.12
C THR A 71 18.50 -20.20 -6.26
N SER A 72 19.01 -19.55 -7.32
CA SER A 72 19.64 -20.21 -8.46
C SER A 72 21.10 -20.53 -8.13
N ASN A 73 21.47 -21.82 -8.17
CA ASN A 73 22.78 -22.36 -7.78
C ASN A 73 23.97 -21.46 -8.18
N PRO A 74 24.80 -20.96 -7.24
CA PRO A 74 25.88 -20.05 -7.56
C PRO A 74 26.95 -20.76 -8.40
N GLN A 75 27.02 -20.39 -9.68
CA GLN A 75 28.16 -20.72 -10.53
C GLN A 75 29.40 -20.04 -9.89
N HIS A 76 30.46 -20.81 -9.66
CA HIS A 76 31.66 -20.37 -8.96
C HIS A 76 32.16 -19.01 -9.48
N GLY A 77 32.22 -18.00 -8.60
CA GLY A 77 32.85 -16.71 -8.87
C GLY A 77 31.95 -15.60 -9.43
N SER A 78 30.64 -15.81 -9.60
CA SER A 78 29.74 -14.73 -10.04
C SER A 78 29.40 -13.77 -8.89
N THR A 79 29.63 -12.47 -9.10
CA THR A 79 29.20 -11.40 -8.20
C THR A 79 27.71 -11.51 -7.92
N LEU A 80 27.33 -11.71 -6.66
CA LEU A 80 25.94 -11.81 -6.19
C LEU A 80 25.22 -10.49 -6.48
N THR A 81 24.58 -10.39 -7.64
CA THR A 81 23.87 -9.18 -8.04
C THR A 81 22.45 -9.28 -7.49
N LEU A 82 22.28 -8.92 -6.23
CA LEU A 82 20.95 -8.69 -5.66
C LEU A 82 20.26 -7.64 -6.53
N HIS A 83 19.12 -7.99 -7.12
CA HIS A 83 18.28 -7.03 -7.83
C HIS A 83 17.47 -6.17 -6.85
N THR A 84 18.08 -5.74 -5.73
CA THR A 84 17.51 -4.78 -4.79
C THR A 84 17.08 -3.48 -5.48
N ASN A 85 17.76 -3.11 -6.58
CA ASN A 85 17.32 -2.01 -7.44
C ASN A 85 15.89 -2.20 -7.98
N ARG A 86 15.46 -3.42 -8.35
CA ARG A 86 14.09 -3.68 -8.82
C ARG A 86 13.06 -3.50 -7.71
N ILE A 87 13.38 -3.94 -6.50
CA ILE A 87 12.53 -3.73 -5.31
C ILE A 87 12.42 -2.23 -5.01
N CYS A 88 13.54 -1.51 -5.02
CA CYS A 88 13.54 -0.06 -4.80
C CYS A 88 12.73 0.68 -5.88
N CYS A 89 12.87 0.30 -7.15
CA CYS A 89 12.06 0.85 -8.24
C CYS A 89 10.57 0.54 -8.06
N PHE A 90 10.23 -0.70 -7.69
CA PHE A 90 8.84 -1.10 -7.40
C PHE A 90 8.23 -0.26 -6.27
N LEU A 91 8.94 -0.13 -5.15
CA LEU A 91 8.50 0.69 -4.01
C LEU A 91 8.36 2.17 -4.39
N LEU A 92 9.30 2.69 -5.17
CA LEU A 92 9.24 4.08 -5.64
C LEU A 92 8.04 4.31 -6.56
N SER A 93 7.81 3.41 -7.52
CA SER A 93 6.64 3.46 -8.41
C SER A 93 5.33 3.35 -7.64
N LEU A 94 5.20 2.38 -6.71
CA LEU A 94 4.06 2.26 -5.81
C LEU A 94 3.81 3.57 -5.04
N SER A 95 4.87 4.16 -4.50
CA SER A 95 4.79 5.40 -3.74
C SER A 95 4.33 6.58 -4.60
N HIS A 96 4.77 6.66 -5.86
CA HIS A 96 4.32 7.68 -6.79
C HIS A 96 2.84 7.53 -7.16
N GLU A 97 2.41 6.33 -7.54
CA GLU A 97 1.01 6.04 -7.88
C GLU A 97 0.09 6.29 -6.69
N PHE A 98 0.48 5.82 -5.49
CA PHE A 98 -0.25 6.11 -4.26
C PHE A 98 -0.30 7.61 -3.98
N SER A 99 0.80 8.35 -4.17
CA SER A 99 0.81 9.79 -3.87
C SER A 99 -0.11 10.57 -4.80
N SER A 100 -0.14 10.20 -6.08
CA SER A 100 -1.08 10.75 -7.07
C SER A 100 -2.53 10.48 -6.66
N TYR A 101 -2.86 9.21 -6.44
CA TYR A 101 -4.20 8.78 -6.03
C TYR A 101 -4.68 9.49 -4.76
N TYR A 102 -3.86 9.49 -3.70
CA TYR A 102 -4.19 10.11 -2.42
C TYR A 102 -4.39 11.63 -2.52
N GLY A 103 -3.67 12.29 -3.43
CA GLY A 103 -3.84 13.72 -3.68
C GLY A 103 -5.17 14.08 -4.33
N ARG A 104 -5.75 13.14 -5.12
CA ARG A 104 -7.01 13.34 -5.82
C ARG A 104 -8.22 12.83 -5.03
N VAL A 105 -8.05 11.76 -4.26
CA VAL A 105 -9.15 11.03 -3.63
C VAL A 105 -9.18 11.26 -2.11
N HIS A 106 -10.32 11.78 -1.63
CA HIS A 106 -10.60 11.85 -0.20
C HIS A 106 -10.96 10.46 0.34
N ILE A 107 -10.00 9.83 1.02
CA ILE A 107 -10.21 8.51 1.64
C ILE A 107 -11.11 8.64 2.87
N LEU A 108 -10.76 9.52 3.81
CA LEU A 108 -11.67 9.90 4.90
C LEU A 108 -12.64 10.95 4.36
N VAL A 109 -13.87 10.51 4.16
CA VAL A 109 -14.99 11.30 3.67
C VAL A 109 -15.72 11.99 4.84
N GLU A 110 -16.58 12.94 4.53
CA GLU A 110 -17.49 13.51 5.53
C GLU A 110 -18.29 12.41 6.24
N PRO A 111 -18.63 12.57 7.54
CA PRO A 111 -19.29 11.55 8.35
C PRO A 111 -20.77 11.37 7.97
N ARG A 112 -21.02 10.95 6.72
CA ARG A 112 -22.35 10.70 6.16
C ARG A 112 -22.50 9.19 5.96
N PRO A 113 -23.53 8.54 6.54
CA PRO A 113 -23.66 7.08 6.54
C PRO A 113 -23.56 6.40 5.18
N HIS A 114 -24.10 7.02 4.13
CA HIS A 114 -24.08 6.47 2.76
C HIS A 114 -22.70 6.49 2.09
N LEU A 115 -21.72 7.22 2.65
CA LEU A 115 -20.35 7.30 2.13
C LEU A 115 -19.40 6.30 2.80
N PHE A 116 -19.81 5.72 3.95
CA PHE A 116 -18.97 4.79 4.70
C PHE A 116 -18.59 3.52 3.93
N PRO A 117 -19.48 2.87 3.15
CA PRO A 117 -19.11 1.66 2.42
C PRO A 117 -17.90 1.86 1.49
N LEU A 118 -17.88 2.96 0.73
CA LEU A 118 -16.77 3.30 -0.16
C LEU A 118 -15.50 3.67 0.64
N MET A 119 -15.65 4.42 1.73
CA MET A 119 -14.54 4.74 2.63
C MET A 119 -13.88 3.48 3.17
N PHE A 120 -14.67 2.48 3.60
CA PHE A 120 -14.14 1.22 4.12
C PHE A 120 -13.38 0.43 3.06
N ALA A 121 -13.92 0.32 1.84
CA ALA A 121 -13.22 -0.32 0.72
C ALA A 121 -11.86 0.34 0.44
N ARG A 122 -11.82 1.69 0.43
CA ARG A 122 -10.59 2.45 0.27
C ARG A 122 -9.62 2.25 1.43
N LEU A 123 -10.09 2.27 2.67
CA LEU A 123 -9.25 2.02 3.85
C LEU A 123 -8.59 0.64 3.78
N TYR A 124 -9.28 -0.39 3.32
CA TYR A 124 -8.69 -1.72 3.10
C TYR A 124 -7.64 -1.73 1.99
N LEU A 125 -7.92 -1.11 0.84
CA LEU A 125 -6.93 -0.97 -0.24
C LEU A 125 -5.65 -0.27 0.27
N ILE A 126 -5.82 0.83 1.00
CA ILE A 126 -4.72 1.60 1.54
C ILE A 126 -3.96 0.83 2.64
N ARG A 127 -4.66 0.03 3.45
CA ARG A 127 -4.03 -0.85 4.44
C ARG A 127 -3.19 -1.92 3.77
N ALA A 128 -3.64 -2.47 2.66
CA ALA A 128 -2.88 -3.44 1.88
C ALA A 128 -1.59 -2.82 1.30
N ILE A 129 -1.65 -1.59 0.77
CA ILE A 129 -0.47 -0.85 0.30
C ILE A 129 0.53 -0.62 1.44
N GLN A 130 0.04 -0.22 2.63
CA GLN A 130 0.88 -0.05 3.81
C GLN A 130 1.57 -1.36 4.21
N GLN A 131 0.86 -2.48 4.15
CA GLN A 131 1.43 -3.80 4.42
C GLN A 131 2.50 -4.19 3.41
N VAL A 132 2.30 -3.89 2.12
CA VAL A 132 3.32 -4.12 1.08
C VAL A 132 4.58 -3.31 1.37
N GLN A 133 4.44 -2.01 1.68
CA GLN A 133 5.58 -1.16 2.04
C GLN A 133 6.31 -1.69 3.29
N TYR A 134 5.56 -2.12 4.31
CA TYR A 134 6.13 -2.65 5.54
C TYR A 134 6.90 -3.97 5.30
N ARG A 135 6.27 -4.93 4.61
CA ARG A 135 6.84 -6.26 4.34
C ARG A 135 8.04 -6.24 3.41
N ILE A 136 8.11 -5.29 2.48
CA ILE A 136 9.21 -5.22 1.51
C ILE A 136 10.37 -4.35 2.02
N GLY A 137 10.11 -3.26 2.74
CA GLY A 137 11.13 -2.23 2.97
C GLY A 137 11.35 -1.75 4.41
N LEU A 138 10.51 -2.11 5.39
CA LEU A 138 10.52 -1.42 6.70
C LEU A 138 10.54 -2.36 7.93
N HIS A 139 10.92 -3.62 7.77
CA HIS A 139 11.21 -4.45 8.94
C HIS A 139 12.55 -4.06 9.61
N ASP A 140 13.46 -3.40 8.86
CA ASP A 140 14.86 -3.19 9.27
C ASP A 140 15.33 -1.71 9.22
N ILE A 141 14.43 -0.73 9.39
CA ILE A 141 14.80 0.68 9.68
C ILE A 141 14.36 1.04 11.10
#